data_AF-A0AB39XUF6-F1
#
_entry.id   AF-A0AB39XUF6-F1
#
_cell.length_a   1.000
_cell.length_b   1.000
_cell.length_c   1.000
_cell.angle_alpha   90.00
_cell.angle_beta   90.00
_cell.angle_gamma   90.00
#
_symmetry.space_group_name_H-M   'P 1'
#
loop_
_entity.id
_entity.type
_entity.pdbx_description
1 polymer ?
#
loop_
_entity_poly.entity_id
_entity_poly.type
_entity_poly.pdbx_seq_one_letter_code
_entity_poly.pdbx_strand_id
1 'polypeptide(L)'
;MIAVSGRNTAMLGTPRRRTGPSRSAHRIVAAICTPALTAAAFVGFDASNAIAATTCFDLAATVTGTTGTAGDDVIIGTPGRDVIDGLGGNDKICGLGGNDILTGGEGDDSLSGGEGDDRLEAGNGNDRLVGDNRAFTGDVTGPTGRDYLSGGAGFDVLVGDNSAVQGTATGASTDILLGGADPDTLIGDSSGDYANGAAADRLDGGGGDDTLTGDAFGWYGATGAADDILFEGEGVNGDVTGDSQSPFGNVTGAGGDDVIDLGVDGAFGAWGDHFAGGTAVGSGNDRITGGSAGETVLAGDSSLVDPAGSTAGNDVIDGRGGDDHIFGDNTDWSQTLGTAGGNDFIRGGDGDDFLRGGPASDTLNGNAGIDDCDGEGGTDSELNCEA
;
A
#
# COMPACT_ATOMS: atom_id res chain seq x y z
N MET A 1 -29.78 59.93 3.12
CA MET A 1 -31.14 60.53 3.08
C MET A 1 -31.63 60.52 1.62
N ILE A 2 -32.94 60.32 1.36
CA ILE A 2 -33.73 60.80 0.19
C ILE A 2 -33.08 60.59 -1.21
N ALA A 3 -33.43 59.64 -2.11
CA ALA A 3 -34.73 59.15 -2.65
C ALA A 3 -35.46 60.17 -3.58
N VAL A 4 -36.30 59.85 -4.58
CA VAL A 4 -37.15 58.66 -4.91
C VAL A 4 -37.39 58.59 -6.44
N SER A 5 -37.64 57.39 -7.05
CA SER A 5 -38.60 57.10 -8.18
C SER A 5 -38.05 56.14 -9.27
N GLY A 6 -38.81 55.16 -9.82
CA GLY A 6 -40.13 54.64 -9.43
C GLY A 6 -40.88 53.78 -10.48
N ARG A 7 -41.66 52.78 -10.00
CA ARG A 7 -42.75 51.97 -10.63
C ARG A 7 -42.44 51.16 -11.92
N ASN A 8 -42.64 49.84 -12.08
CA ASN A 8 -43.48 48.76 -11.49
C ASN A 8 -44.90 48.56 -12.08
N THR A 9 -45.10 47.45 -12.83
CA THR A 9 -46.35 46.66 -12.99
C THR A 9 -46.07 45.27 -13.61
N ALA A 10 -46.92 44.27 -13.35
CA ALA A 10 -46.87 42.91 -13.92
C ALA A 10 -48.27 42.25 -13.97
N MET A 11 -48.44 41.12 -14.70
CA MET A 11 -49.20 39.88 -14.33
C MET A 11 -49.94 39.11 -15.47
N LEU A 12 -49.83 37.76 -15.38
CA LEU A 12 -50.77 36.66 -15.73
C LEU A 12 -51.38 36.46 -17.15
N GLY A 13 -51.52 35.16 -17.53
CA GLY A 13 -52.74 34.66 -18.21
C GLY A 13 -52.59 33.58 -19.31
N THR A 14 -53.22 32.41 -19.14
CA THR A 14 -53.52 31.38 -20.19
C THR A 14 -55.04 31.05 -20.15
N PRO A 15 -55.69 30.07 -20.87
CA PRO A 15 -55.27 29.12 -21.94
C PRO A 15 -56.33 28.87 -23.09
N ARG A 16 -56.14 27.78 -23.89
CA ARG A 16 -57.13 26.89 -24.63
C ARG A 16 -57.63 27.14 -26.09
N ARG A 17 -56.98 26.43 -27.05
CA ARG A 17 -57.47 25.24 -27.84
C ARG A 17 -58.76 25.28 -28.71
N ARG A 18 -58.63 24.94 -30.02
CA ARG A 18 -59.59 24.12 -30.83
C ARG A 18 -58.94 23.40 -32.05
N THR A 19 -59.71 22.82 -33.00
CA THR A 19 -59.33 21.56 -33.72
C THR A 19 -59.88 21.34 -35.17
N GLY A 20 -59.06 20.77 -36.08
CA GLY A 20 -59.45 19.88 -37.22
C GLY A 20 -59.68 20.50 -38.62
N PRO A 21 -59.93 19.71 -39.71
CA PRO A 21 -59.94 18.23 -39.82
C PRO A 21 -59.44 17.56 -41.16
N SER A 22 -59.21 16.23 -41.11
CA SER A 22 -59.47 15.18 -42.15
C SER A 22 -58.68 15.06 -43.49
N ARG A 23 -58.10 13.85 -43.74
CA ARG A 23 -58.39 12.95 -44.90
C ARG A 23 -57.77 11.53 -44.72
N SER A 24 -57.94 10.60 -45.68
CA SER A 24 -57.78 9.14 -45.48
C SER A 24 -57.41 8.36 -46.77
N ALA A 25 -56.92 7.10 -46.61
CA ALA A 25 -57.15 5.89 -47.43
C ALA A 25 -56.02 5.23 -48.31
N HIS A 26 -55.75 3.94 -47.99
CA HIS A 26 -55.81 2.73 -48.86
C HIS A 26 -54.65 2.18 -49.76
N ARG A 27 -54.10 1.02 -49.31
CA ARG A 27 -54.00 -0.34 -49.95
C ARG A 27 -53.13 -0.64 -51.22
N ILE A 28 -52.88 -1.96 -51.39
CA ILE A 28 -52.32 -2.73 -52.55
C ILE A 28 -50.78 -2.72 -52.64
N VAL A 29 -49.98 -3.81 -52.70
CA VAL A 29 -50.09 -5.29 -52.93
C VAL A 29 -49.93 -5.80 -54.39
N ALA A 30 -48.68 -6.11 -54.76
CA ALA A 30 -48.27 -7.16 -55.72
C ALA A 30 -46.77 -7.48 -55.45
N ALA A 31 -46.19 -8.70 -55.42
CA ALA A 31 -46.53 -10.07 -55.84
C ALA A 31 -45.66 -10.61 -57.01
N ILE A 32 -44.46 -11.12 -56.63
CA ILE A 32 -43.71 -12.25 -57.21
C ILE A 32 -43.42 -12.26 -58.73
N CYS A 33 -42.13 -12.27 -59.09
CA CYS A 33 -41.63 -13.13 -60.16
C CYS A 33 -40.16 -13.52 -59.92
N THR A 34 -39.87 -14.82 -59.87
CA THR A 34 -38.52 -15.40 -59.81
C THR A 34 -38.19 -16.10 -61.14
N PRO A 35 -36.90 -16.21 -61.49
CA PRO A 35 -36.34 -17.56 -61.47
C PRO A 35 -35.02 -17.65 -60.69
N ALA A 36 -34.65 -18.87 -60.30
CA ALA A 36 -33.45 -19.14 -59.50
C ALA A 36 -32.16 -19.14 -60.32
N LEU A 37 -31.05 -18.78 -59.68
CA LEU A 37 -29.71 -19.19 -60.08
C LEU A 37 -28.97 -19.73 -58.85
N THR A 38 -28.50 -20.97 -58.93
CA THR A 38 -27.82 -21.64 -57.82
C THR A 38 -26.32 -21.33 -57.80
N ALA A 39 -25.85 -20.70 -56.73
CA ALA A 39 -24.46 -20.74 -56.28
C ALA A 39 -24.46 -21.27 -54.84
N ALA A 40 -23.44 -22.06 -54.48
CA ALA A 40 -23.37 -22.76 -53.20
C ALA A 40 -22.07 -22.45 -52.46
N ALA A 41 -22.03 -22.84 -51.19
CA ALA A 41 -20.87 -22.86 -50.29
C ALA A 41 -20.31 -21.49 -49.81
N PHE A 42 -20.76 -21.10 -48.62
CA PHE A 42 -19.91 -21.11 -47.41
C PHE A 42 -18.52 -20.41 -47.49
N VAL A 43 -18.47 -19.15 -47.06
CA VAL A 43 -18.00 -18.82 -45.70
C VAL A 43 -18.99 -17.80 -45.12
N GLY A 44 -19.30 -17.82 -43.81
CA GLY A 44 -18.49 -18.36 -42.73
C GLY A 44 -17.60 -17.27 -42.11
N PHE A 45 -18.10 -16.04 -42.04
CA PHE A 45 -17.62 -15.08 -41.05
C PHE A 45 -18.10 -15.53 -39.67
N ASP A 46 -17.43 -16.55 -39.12
CA ASP A 46 -17.13 -16.50 -37.70
C ASP A 46 -16.18 -15.31 -37.51
N ALA A 47 -16.79 -14.14 -37.31
CA ALA A 47 -16.21 -13.14 -36.43
C ALA A 47 -16.28 -13.72 -35.01
N SER A 48 -15.47 -14.76 -34.77
CA SER A 48 -14.99 -15.03 -33.43
C SER A 48 -14.26 -13.76 -33.01
N ASN A 49 -14.98 -12.92 -32.26
CA ASN A 49 -14.34 -12.16 -31.21
C ASN A 49 -13.70 -13.22 -30.32
N ALA A 50 -12.46 -13.59 -30.66
CA ALA A 50 -11.60 -14.33 -29.77
C ALA A 50 -11.38 -13.37 -28.60
N ILE A 51 -12.20 -13.55 -27.56
CA ILE A 51 -11.92 -13.03 -26.24
C ILE A 51 -10.48 -13.47 -26.00
N ALA A 52 -9.59 -12.51 -25.72
CA ALA A 52 -8.21 -12.86 -25.39
C ALA A 52 -8.28 -13.88 -24.25
N ALA A 53 -7.62 -15.03 -24.44
CA ALA A 53 -7.63 -16.04 -23.40
C ALA A 53 -7.08 -15.40 -22.12
N THR A 54 -7.79 -15.55 -21.00
CA THR A 54 -7.34 -14.98 -19.73
C THR A 54 -5.93 -15.46 -19.44
N THR A 55 -5.06 -14.54 -19.09
CA THR A 55 -3.65 -14.80 -18.78
C THR A 55 -3.36 -14.45 -17.35
N CYS A 56 -2.48 -15.23 -16.73
CA CYS A 56 -1.92 -15.00 -15.40
C CYS A 56 -0.41 -14.77 -15.58
N PHE A 57 0.11 -13.64 -15.09
CA PHE A 57 1.49 -13.17 -15.36
C PHE A 57 1.86 -13.20 -16.87
N ASP A 58 0.94 -12.75 -17.74
CA ASP A 58 1.03 -12.80 -19.22
C ASP A 58 1.12 -14.21 -19.85
N LEU A 59 0.94 -15.28 -19.06
CA LEU A 59 0.94 -16.68 -19.49
C LEU A 59 -0.48 -17.27 -19.53
N ALA A 60 -0.71 -18.23 -20.44
CA ALA A 60 -1.95 -19.00 -20.48
C ALA A 60 -1.85 -20.25 -19.59
N ALA A 61 -2.97 -20.67 -19.01
CA ALA A 61 -3.04 -21.82 -18.10
C ALA A 61 -2.44 -23.12 -18.68
N THR A 62 -1.67 -23.84 -17.88
CA THR A 62 -1.12 -25.17 -18.21
C THR A 62 -2.09 -26.29 -17.84
N VAL A 63 -2.75 -26.16 -16.69
CA VAL A 63 -3.73 -27.08 -16.11
C VAL A 63 -5.17 -26.65 -16.37
N THR A 64 -6.11 -27.54 -16.07
CA THR A 64 -7.56 -27.27 -16.15
C THR A 64 -8.26 -27.68 -14.86
N GLY A 65 -8.56 -26.71 -14.02
CA GLY A 65 -9.08 -26.90 -12.66
C GLY A 65 -8.27 -26.05 -11.67
N THR A 66 -8.51 -26.26 -10.39
CA THR A 66 -7.90 -25.50 -9.28
C THR A 66 -6.91 -26.34 -8.48
N THR A 67 -6.18 -27.23 -9.15
CA THR A 67 -5.13 -28.04 -8.55
C THR A 67 -4.00 -28.23 -9.56
N GLY A 68 -2.77 -27.89 -9.18
CA GLY A 68 -1.55 -28.03 -9.95
C GLY A 68 -1.05 -29.47 -10.01
N THR A 69 0.28 -29.65 -10.11
CA THR A 69 0.89 -30.98 -10.28
C THR A 69 2.03 -31.27 -9.30
N ALA A 70 3.28 -31.12 -9.75
CA ALA A 70 4.53 -31.36 -9.01
C ALA A 70 5.72 -30.82 -9.83
N GLY A 71 5.53 -29.63 -10.40
CA GLY A 71 6.39 -28.97 -11.38
C GLY A 71 5.62 -27.87 -12.13
N ASP A 72 6.33 -26.82 -12.48
CA ASP A 72 5.86 -25.47 -12.82
C ASP A 72 4.56 -25.40 -13.64
N ASP A 73 3.47 -24.96 -13.00
CA ASP A 73 2.15 -24.79 -13.58
C ASP A 73 1.70 -23.30 -13.63
N VAL A 74 0.74 -23.01 -14.50
CA VAL A 74 0.01 -21.73 -14.56
C VAL A 74 -1.46 -22.05 -14.32
N ILE A 75 -1.99 -21.57 -13.20
CA ILE A 75 -3.35 -21.83 -12.73
C ILE A 75 -4.14 -20.52 -12.74
N ILE A 76 -5.35 -20.57 -13.28
CA ILE A 76 -6.22 -19.41 -13.45
C ILE A 76 -7.61 -19.78 -12.94
N GLY A 77 -8.07 -19.06 -11.92
CA GLY A 77 -9.39 -19.18 -11.32
C GLY A 77 -10.50 -18.55 -12.18
N THR A 78 -11.54 -18.06 -11.52
CA THR A 78 -12.74 -17.53 -12.15
C THR A 78 -13.24 -16.27 -11.41
N PRO A 79 -14.15 -15.47 -11.99
CA PRO A 79 -14.72 -14.30 -11.32
C PRO A 79 -15.71 -14.62 -10.17
N GLY A 80 -15.34 -15.49 -9.24
CA GLY A 80 -16.03 -15.67 -7.96
C GLY A 80 -15.71 -16.99 -7.23
N ARG A 81 -15.09 -16.86 -6.05
CA ARG A 81 -14.54 -17.89 -5.15
C ARG A 81 -14.26 -19.27 -5.73
N ASP A 82 -12.99 -19.46 -6.07
CA ASP A 82 -12.28 -20.71 -6.21
C ASP A 82 -11.48 -21.07 -4.92
N VAL A 83 -10.85 -22.24 -4.95
CA VAL A 83 -9.85 -22.70 -3.97
C VAL A 83 -8.76 -23.41 -4.76
N ILE A 84 -7.58 -22.81 -4.84
CA ILE A 84 -6.47 -23.22 -5.72
C ILE A 84 -5.28 -23.73 -4.90
N ASP A 85 -4.70 -24.84 -5.33
CA ASP A 85 -3.60 -25.56 -4.67
C ASP A 85 -2.55 -25.93 -5.74
N GLY A 86 -1.40 -25.26 -5.75
CA GLY A 86 -0.30 -25.52 -6.70
C GLY A 86 0.40 -26.85 -6.47
N LEU A 87 0.51 -27.24 -5.19
CA LEU A 87 1.23 -28.40 -4.62
C LEU A 87 2.76 -28.26 -4.65
N GLY A 88 3.35 -27.72 -5.72
CA GLY A 88 4.79 -27.47 -5.82
C GLY A 88 5.35 -27.68 -7.22
N GLY A 89 6.54 -27.13 -7.45
CA GLY A 89 6.90 -26.52 -8.74
C GLY A 89 6.99 -25.00 -8.56
N ASN A 90 7.45 -24.28 -9.58
CA ASN A 90 7.53 -22.81 -9.54
C ASN A 90 6.30 -22.18 -10.23
N ASP A 91 5.16 -22.18 -9.56
CA ASP A 91 3.83 -21.96 -10.12
C ASP A 91 3.47 -20.47 -10.30
N LYS A 92 2.46 -20.21 -11.15
CA LYS A 92 1.84 -18.90 -11.32
C LYS A 92 0.33 -19.03 -11.15
N ILE A 93 -0.20 -18.48 -10.06
CA ILE A 93 -1.60 -18.65 -9.64
C ILE A 93 -2.28 -17.28 -9.64
N CYS A 94 -3.43 -17.20 -10.33
CA CYS A 94 -4.29 -16.02 -10.28
C CYS A 94 -5.73 -16.42 -9.95
N GLY A 95 -6.31 -15.88 -8.88
CA GLY A 95 -7.72 -16.08 -8.51
C GLY A 95 -8.69 -15.43 -9.52
N LEU A 96 -8.38 -14.17 -9.84
CA LEU A 96 -9.09 -13.18 -10.66
C LEU A 96 -10.12 -12.32 -9.93
N GLY A 97 -10.83 -12.85 -8.93
CA GLY A 97 -11.66 -12.02 -8.06
C GLY A 97 -12.89 -12.67 -7.45
N GLY A 98 -13.20 -12.15 -6.28
CA GLY A 98 -14.19 -12.61 -5.33
C GLY A 98 -13.61 -13.66 -4.38
N ASN A 99 -13.12 -13.25 -3.21
CA ASN A 99 -12.90 -14.06 -2.00
C ASN A 99 -12.29 -15.46 -2.19
N ASP A 100 -11.14 -15.55 -2.84
CA ASP A 100 -10.41 -16.78 -3.16
C ASP A 100 -9.56 -17.32 -2.01
N ILE A 101 -9.11 -18.57 -2.14
CA ILE A 101 -8.05 -19.16 -1.30
C ILE A 101 -7.01 -19.77 -2.24
N LEU A 102 -5.78 -19.27 -2.18
CA LEU A 102 -4.66 -19.68 -3.03
C LEU A 102 -3.53 -20.25 -2.18
N THR A 103 -3.06 -21.44 -2.53
CA THR A 103 -1.88 -22.08 -1.94
C THR A 103 -0.85 -22.37 -3.02
N GLY A 104 0.41 -21.98 -2.78
CA GLY A 104 1.57 -22.35 -3.59
C GLY A 104 2.01 -23.80 -3.35
N GLY A 105 3.07 -23.99 -2.55
CA GLY A 105 3.45 -25.30 -2.00
C GLY A 105 4.94 -25.48 -1.69
N GLU A 106 5.65 -26.17 -2.59
CA GLU A 106 7.10 -26.37 -2.57
C GLU A 106 7.73 -25.83 -3.89
N GLY A 107 8.31 -24.63 -3.86
CA GLY A 107 8.98 -24.00 -5.02
C GLY A 107 8.91 -22.46 -4.97
N ASP A 108 9.59 -21.77 -5.89
CA ASP A 108 9.52 -20.28 -5.94
C ASP A 108 8.30 -19.84 -6.78
N ASP A 109 7.22 -19.50 -6.08
CA ASP A 109 5.85 -19.30 -6.59
C ASP A 109 5.51 -17.83 -6.88
N SER A 110 4.38 -17.61 -7.55
CA SER A 110 3.83 -16.25 -7.72
C SER A 110 2.30 -16.27 -7.72
N LEU A 111 1.71 -15.64 -6.70
CA LEU A 111 0.28 -15.59 -6.44
C LEU A 111 -0.27 -14.17 -6.69
N SER A 112 -1.50 -14.10 -7.19
CA SER A 112 -2.31 -12.88 -7.30
C SER A 112 -3.76 -13.27 -6.99
N GLY A 113 -4.38 -12.71 -5.95
CA GLY A 113 -5.80 -12.97 -5.66
C GLY A 113 -6.67 -12.33 -6.74
N GLY A 114 -6.86 -11.01 -6.66
CA GLY A 114 -7.66 -10.20 -7.58
C GLY A 114 -8.77 -9.46 -6.84
N GLU A 115 -9.90 -9.15 -7.49
CA GLU A 115 -10.94 -8.30 -6.90
C GLU A 115 -11.73 -9.00 -5.74
N GLY A 116 -11.23 -9.11 -4.51
CA GLY A 116 -12.01 -9.59 -3.34
C GLY A 116 -11.21 -9.84 -2.07
N ASP A 117 -11.88 -10.02 -0.90
CA ASP A 117 -11.17 -10.34 0.36
C ASP A 117 -10.62 -11.78 0.32
N ASP A 118 -9.34 -11.93 -0.03
CA ASP A 118 -8.69 -13.19 -0.43
C ASP A 118 -7.72 -13.75 0.64
N ARG A 119 -7.28 -15.00 0.47
CA ARG A 119 -6.27 -15.65 1.32
C ARG A 119 -5.18 -16.31 0.48
N LEU A 120 -3.95 -15.83 0.60
CA LEU A 120 -2.77 -16.34 -0.07
C LEU A 120 -1.83 -17.00 0.96
N GLU A 121 -1.42 -18.25 0.70
CA GLU A 121 -0.41 -18.99 1.47
C GLU A 121 0.67 -19.47 0.48
N ALA A 122 1.92 -18.99 0.62
CA ALA A 122 2.99 -19.33 -0.31
C ALA A 122 3.52 -20.75 -0.06
N GLY A 123 4.25 -20.95 1.05
CA GLY A 123 4.67 -22.27 1.52
C GLY A 123 6.15 -22.36 1.90
N ASN A 124 6.97 -22.86 0.98
CA ASN A 124 8.44 -22.90 1.12
C ASN A 124 9.04 -22.56 -0.26
N GLY A 125 9.72 -21.42 -0.37
CA GLY A 125 10.04 -20.85 -1.67
C GLY A 125 10.94 -19.62 -1.58
N ASN A 126 10.72 -18.69 -2.52
CA ASN A 126 11.21 -17.31 -2.52
C ASN A 126 10.15 -16.53 -3.31
N ASP A 127 9.02 -16.32 -2.65
CA ASP A 127 7.72 -16.24 -3.29
C ASP A 127 7.28 -14.80 -3.52
N ARG A 128 6.34 -14.59 -4.43
CA ARG A 128 5.72 -13.27 -4.61
C ARG A 128 4.22 -13.35 -4.51
N LEU A 129 3.68 -12.66 -3.50
CA LEU A 129 2.25 -12.51 -3.27
C LEU A 129 1.84 -11.08 -3.64
N VAL A 130 0.66 -10.98 -4.25
CA VAL A 130 -0.10 -9.73 -4.42
C VAL A 130 -1.53 -10.11 -4.06
N GLY A 131 -2.15 -9.48 -3.06
CA GLY A 131 -3.55 -9.79 -2.72
C GLY A 131 -4.45 -9.47 -3.91
N ASP A 132 -4.33 -8.25 -4.41
CA ASP A 132 -5.15 -7.76 -5.52
C ASP A 132 -4.50 -7.96 -6.91
N ASN A 133 -4.60 -6.96 -7.78
CA ASN A 133 -4.27 -7.07 -9.19
C ASN A 133 -2.79 -6.72 -9.48
N ARG A 134 -2.19 -7.43 -10.44
CA ARG A 134 -0.79 -7.22 -10.84
C ARG A 134 -0.60 -7.00 -12.34
N ALA A 135 0.14 -5.94 -12.71
CA ALA A 135 0.59 -5.69 -14.08
C ALA A 135 2.11 -5.64 -14.19
N PHE A 136 2.67 -6.16 -15.29
CA PHE A 136 4.09 -5.97 -15.60
C PHE A 136 4.38 -4.61 -16.25
N THR A 137 3.42 -4.04 -16.98
CA THR A 137 3.51 -2.70 -17.58
C THR A 137 2.14 -2.02 -17.63
N GLY A 138 2.11 -0.72 -17.33
CA GLY A 138 0.88 0.08 -17.26
C GLY A 138 0.35 0.21 -15.83
N ASP A 139 -0.56 1.17 -15.65
CA ASP A 139 -1.13 1.47 -14.35
C ASP A 139 -2.13 0.38 -13.90
N VAL A 140 -2.09 0.02 -12.62
CA VAL A 140 -3.07 -0.84 -11.95
C VAL A 140 -3.96 0.02 -11.08
N THR A 141 -5.26 0.02 -11.39
CA THR A 141 -6.29 0.72 -10.61
C THR A 141 -7.54 -0.15 -10.57
N GLY A 142 -8.00 -0.54 -9.38
CA GLY A 142 -9.17 -1.41 -9.19
C GLY A 142 -10.04 -0.98 -8.00
N PRO A 143 -11.12 -1.73 -7.68
CA PRO A 143 -11.44 -1.97 -6.27
C PRO A 143 -10.29 -2.75 -5.62
N THR A 144 -10.24 -2.82 -4.29
CA THR A 144 -9.37 -3.77 -3.59
C THR A 144 -10.07 -4.58 -2.50
N GLY A 145 -9.44 -5.70 -2.14
CA GLY A 145 -9.83 -6.74 -1.20
C GLY A 145 -9.60 -6.34 0.25
N ARG A 146 -9.36 -7.30 1.12
CA ARG A 146 -9.15 -7.10 2.56
C ARG A 146 -8.52 -8.37 3.13
N ASP A 147 -7.27 -8.55 2.76
CA ASP A 147 -6.66 -9.84 2.45
C ASP A 147 -5.85 -10.40 3.62
N TYR A 148 -5.41 -11.64 3.42
CA TYR A 148 -4.43 -12.29 4.26
C TYR A 148 -3.36 -12.92 3.38
N LEU A 149 -2.13 -12.45 3.52
CA LEU A 149 -0.95 -12.96 2.85
C LEU A 149 -0.04 -13.63 3.87
N SER A 150 0.48 -14.81 3.54
CA SER A 150 1.52 -15.49 4.29
C SER A 150 2.56 -16.00 3.31
N GLY A 151 3.81 -15.59 3.47
CA GLY A 151 4.96 -16.15 2.75
C GLY A 151 5.23 -17.58 3.24
N GLY A 152 6.15 -17.70 4.20
CA GLY A 152 6.19 -18.82 5.14
C GLY A 152 7.58 -19.29 5.51
N ALA A 153 8.44 -19.50 4.51
CA ALA A 153 9.82 -19.96 4.69
C ALA A 153 10.64 -19.72 3.40
N GLY A 154 11.41 -18.64 3.37
CA GLY A 154 12.08 -18.16 2.17
C GLY A 154 12.41 -16.67 2.23
N PHE A 155 12.81 -16.11 1.09
CA PHE A 155 12.87 -14.65 0.92
C PHE A 155 11.67 -14.22 0.08
N ASP A 156 10.57 -13.88 0.74
CA ASP A 156 9.27 -13.64 0.12
C ASP A 156 8.99 -12.13 -0.03
N VAL A 157 8.16 -11.76 -1.01
CA VAL A 157 7.72 -10.38 -1.23
C VAL A 157 6.19 -10.31 -1.31
N LEU A 158 5.61 -9.67 -0.31
CA LEU A 158 4.17 -9.50 -0.12
C LEU A 158 3.76 -8.06 -0.46
N VAL A 159 2.64 -7.91 -1.16
CA VAL A 159 1.93 -6.65 -1.42
C VAL A 159 0.45 -6.91 -1.18
N GLY A 160 -0.24 -6.21 -0.28
CA GLY A 160 -1.67 -6.46 -0.03
C GLY A 160 -2.54 -6.05 -1.22
N ASP A 161 -2.61 -4.76 -1.54
CA ASP A 161 -3.37 -4.25 -2.70
C ASP A 161 -2.70 -4.63 -4.07
N ASN A 162 -2.26 -3.61 -4.83
CA ASN A 162 -2.06 -3.66 -6.27
C ASN A 162 -0.58 -3.49 -6.59
N SER A 163 -0.07 -4.24 -7.58
CA SER A 163 1.35 -4.22 -7.94
C SER A 163 1.61 -3.93 -9.42
N ALA A 164 2.20 -2.77 -9.71
CA ALA A 164 2.48 -2.25 -11.06
C ALA A 164 4.00 -2.17 -11.31
N VAL A 165 4.60 -3.23 -11.86
CA VAL A 165 6.07 -3.35 -12.01
C VAL A 165 6.69 -2.26 -12.91
N GLN A 166 5.89 -1.68 -13.82
CA GLN A 166 6.24 -0.49 -14.62
C GLN A 166 4.99 0.36 -14.85
N GLY A 167 4.55 1.09 -13.82
CA GLY A 167 3.36 1.93 -13.84
C GLY A 167 2.95 2.43 -12.45
N THR A 168 1.81 3.13 -12.39
CA THR A 168 1.19 3.56 -11.13
C THR A 168 0.39 2.40 -10.53
N ALA A 169 0.56 2.09 -9.25
CA ALA A 169 -0.37 1.26 -8.48
C ALA A 169 -1.31 2.14 -7.63
N THR A 170 -2.54 1.70 -7.42
CA THR A 170 -3.49 2.37 -6.51
C THR A 170 -4.47 1.38 -5.92
N GLY A 171 -4.50 1.32 -4.60
CA GLY A 171 -5.49 0.65 -3.76
C GLY A 171 -5.65 1.44 -2.45
N ALA A 172 -6.29 0.84 -1.44
CA ALA A 172 -6.35 1.30 -0.05
C ALA A 172 -7.28 0.37 0.74
N SER A 173 -6.78 -0.74 1.30
CA SER A 173 -7.60 -1.73 2.02
C SER A 173 -6.89 -2.47 3.16
N THR A 174 -7.59 -2.60 4.31
CA THR A 174 -7.05 -3.20 5.55
C THR A 174 -6.74 -4.71 5.46
N ASP A 175 -5.45 -5.01 5.36
CA ASP A 175 -4.85 -6.31 5.10
C ASP A 175 -4.05 -6.86 6.29
N ILE A 176 -3.61 -8.13 6.17
CA ILE A 176 -2.73 -8.79 7.13
C ILE A 176 -1.63 -9.52 6.36
N LEU A 177 -0.41 -9.03 6.46
CA LEU A 177 0.78 -9.61 5.84
C LEU A 177 1.65 -10.27 6.90
N LEU A 178 1.95 -11.57 6.71
CA LEU A 178 2.93 -12.31 7.50
C LEU A 178 4.06 -12.76 6.57
N GLY A 179 5.31 -12.41 6.87
CA GLY A 179 6.48 -12.95 6.17
C GLY A 179 6.66 -14.42 6.53
N GLY A 180 7.46 -14.69 7.56
CA GLY A 180 7.45 -15.95 8.29
C GLY A 180 8.81 -16.32 8.89
N ALA A 181 9.77 -16.63 8.03
CA ALA A 181 11.11 -17.10 8.43
C ALA A 181 12.07 -17.06 7.24
N ASP A 182 13.31 -16.63 7.51
CA ASP A 182 14.23 -16.02 6.54
C ASP A 182 13.75 -14.59 6.10
N PRO A 183 14.62 -13.71 5.57
CA PRO A 183 14.32 -12.27 5.39
C PRO A 183 13.33 -11.89 4.28
N ASP A 184 12.28 -11.15 4.66
CA ASP A 184 11.13 -10.83 3.82
C ASP A 184 10.99 -9.33 3.44
N THR A 185 10.06 -9.03 2.52
CA THR A 185 9.63 -7.66 2.20
C THR A 185 8.11 -7.55 2.17
N LEU A 186 7.55 -6.77 3.07
CA LEU A 186 6.10 -6.57 3.24
C LEU A 186 5.73 -5.11 2.92
N ILE A 187 4.71 -4.94 2.06
CA ILE A 187 4.11 -3.66 1.70
C ILE A 187 2.60 -3.83 1.88
N GLY A 188 1.96 -3.14 2.81
CA GLY A 188 0.54 -3.34 3.12
C GLY A 188 -0.38 -3.00 1.94
N ASP A 189 -0.45 -1.73 1.54
CA ASP A 189 -1.22 -1.30 0.37
C ASP A 189 -0.49 -1.65 -0.97
N SER A 190 -0.01 -0.64 -1.69
CA SER A 190 0.24 -0.72 -3.14
C SER A 190 1.72 -0.51 -3.54
N SER A 191 2.16 -1.15 -4.63
CA SER A 191 3.58 -1.18 -5.03
C SER A 191 3.82 -0.87 -6.52
N GLY A 192 4.69 0.10 -6.87
CA GLY A 192 4.99 0.40 -8.29
C GLY A 192 6.09 1.42 -8.59
N ASP A 193 6.14 1.93 -9.83
CA ASP A 193 6.96 3.11 -10.19
C ASP A 193 6.48 4.34 -9.40
N TYR A 194 5.16 4.44 -9.27
CA TYR A 194 4.43 5.33 -8.37
C TYR A 194 3.37 4.51 -7.64
N ALA A 195 3.05 4.85 -6.40
CA ALA A 195 2.05 4.13 -5.62
C ALA A 195 1.13 5.07 -4.83
N ASN A 196 -0.09 4.59 -4.56
CA ASN A 196 -1.02 5.21 -3.62
C ASN A 196 -1.73 4.13 -2.80
N GLY A 197 -1.64 4.27 -1.48
CA GLY A 197 -2.35 3.56 -0.42
C GLY A 197 -2.89 4.58 0.60
N ALA A 198 -3.66 4.15 1.59
CA ALA A 198 -4.09 4.89 2.79
C ALA A 198 -5.02 4.01 3.65
N ALA A 199 -4.62 2.78 4.00
CA ALA A 199 -5.42 1.88 4.83
C ALA A 199 -4.64 1.26 5.99
N ALA A 200 -5.28 1.26 7.17
CA ALA A 200 -4.70 0.77 8.40
C ALA A 200 -4.54 -0.76 8.37
N ASP A 201 -3.29 -1.22 8.43
CA ASP A 201 -2.83 -2.57 8.13
C ASP A 201 -2.13 -3.26 9.31
N ARG A 202 -1.81 -4.55 9.13
CA ARG A 202 -0.93 -5.30 10.03
C ARG A 202 0.16 -6.05 9.27
N LEU A 203 1.41 -5.68 9.55
CA LEU A 203 2.60 -6.38 9.07
C LEU A 203 3.30 -7.11 10.23
N ASP A 204 3.83 -8.30 9.94
CA ASP A 204 4.52 -9.21 10.87
C ASP A 204 5.63 -9.90 10.05
N GLY A 205 6.88 -9.40 10.09
CA GLY A 205 7.99 -9.97 9.31
C GLY A 205 8.33 -11.38 9.82
N GLY A 206 8.71 -11.43 11.10
CA GLY A 206 8.66 -12.59 11.96
C GLY A 206 10.03 -13.18 12.33
N GLY A 207 10.98 -13.22 11.40
CA GLY A 207 12.20 -14.02 11.60
C GLY A 207 13.23 -13.92 10.47
N GLY A 208 13.61 -12.69 10.14
CA GLY A 208 14.66 -12.35 9.19
C GLY A 208 15.22 -10.95 9.47
N ASP A 209 15.97 -10.37 8.52
CA ASP A 209 16.29 -8.93 8.53
C ASP A 209 15.24 -8.24 7.63
N ASP A 210 14.08 -7.92 8.18
CA ASP A 210 12.85 -7.73 7.38
C ASP A 210 12.63 -6.28 6.93
N THR A 211 12.10 -6.09 5.71
CA THR A 211 11.74 -4.74 5.21
C THR A 211 10.24 -4.53 5.22
N LEU A 212 9.77 -3.51 5.96
CA LEU A 212 8.35 -3.23 6.15
C LEU A 212 7.99 -1.81 5.67
N THR A 213 6.87 -1.70 4.95
CA THR A 213 6.16 -0.44 4.63
C THR A 213 4.68 -0.68 4.86
N GLY A 214 4.04 0.10 5.73
CA GLY A 214 2.60 -0.05 6.03
C GLY A 214 1.74 0.30 4.81
N ASP A 215 1.65 1.58 4.41
CA ASP A 215 0.96 1.94 3.15
C ASP A 215 1.71 1.36 1.89
N ALA A 216 2.38 2.23 1.11
CA ALA A 216 2.58 2.08 -0.31
C ALA A 216 4.02 2.38 -0.71
N PHE A 217 4.62 1.45 -1.47
CA PHE A 217 5.98 1.57 -1.96
C PHE A 217 6.00 2.06 -3.42
N GLY A 218 6.54 3.26 -3.65
CA GLY A 218 6.64 3.86 -4.99
C GLY A 218 8.05 4.30 -5.33
N TRP A 219 8.73 3.63 -6.28
CA TRP A 219 10.14 3.90 -6.61
C TRP A 219 10.48 5.38 -6.86
N TYR A 220 9.57 6.14 -7.51
CA TYR A 220 9.74 7.55 -7.85
C TYR A 220 8.70 8.48 -7.20
N GLY A 221 7.78 7.92 -6.42
CA GLY A 221 6.90 8.65 -5.51
C GLY A 221 5.78 7.79 -4.94
N ALA A 222 5.52 7.92 -3.64
CA ALA A 222 4.39 7.28 -2.96
C ALA A 222 3.47 8.33 -2.33
N THR A 223 2.24 7.95 -2.01
CA THR A 223 1.23 8.87 -1.45
C THR A 223 0.22 8.09 -0.63
N GLY A 224 -0.14 8.58 0.55
CA GLY A 224 -0.91 7.79 1.51
C GLY A 224 -0.50 8.09 2.93
N ALA A 225 -1.31 7.66 3.89
CA ALA A 225 -1.01 7.63 5.32
C ALA A 225 -2.17 6.95 6.07
N ALA A 226 -1.88 6.08 7.04
CA ALA A 226 -2.90 5.39 7.86
C ALA A 226 -2.33 4.82 9.17
N ASP A 227 -3.17 4.65 10.20
CA ASP A 227 -2.78 4.18 11.54
C ASP A 227 -2.37 2.67 11.54
N ASP A 228 -1.10 2.37 11.27
CA ASP A 228 -0.58 1.02 11.00
C ASP A 228 0.04 0.31 12.22
N ILE A 229 0.17 -1.03 12.13
CA ILE A 229 0.78 -1.85 13.19
C ILE A 229 1.82 -2.82 12.62
N LEU A 230 3.10 -2.51 12.85
CA LEU A 230 4.25 -3.15 12.22
C LEU A 230 5.14 -3.84 13.27
N PHE A 231 5.43 -5.13 13.04
CA PHE A 231 6.38 -5.92 13.84
C PHE A 231 7.47 -6.43 12.90
N GLU A 232 8.73 -6.13 13.21
CA GLU A 232 9.89 -6.70 12.50
C GLU A 232 10.00 -8.19 12.92
N GLY A 233 10.80 -8.54 13.93
CA GLY A 233 10.72 -9.85 14.57
C GLY A 233 11.98 -10.26 15.32
N GLU A 234 12.81 -11.08 14.67
CA GLU A 234 14.14 -11.47 15.15
C GLU A 234 15.20 -11.21 14.06
N GLY A 235 15.35 -9.93 13.68
CA GLY A 235 16.44 -9.39 12.87
C GLY A 235 17.44 -8.53 13.66
N VAL A 236 18.40 -7.94 12.94
CA VAL A 236 19.21 -6.78 13.40
C VAL A 236 19.52 -5.76 12.28
N ASN A 237 19.08 -6.01 11.05
CA ASN A 237 19.30 -5.13 9.89
C ASN A 237 18.02 -4.80 9.12
N GLY A 238 16.83 -5.11 9.65
CA GLY A 238 15.55 -4.73 9.04
C GLY A 238 15.34 -3.21 8.96
N ASP A 239 14.38 -2.78 8.15
CA ASP A 239 14.07 -1.35 7.91
C ASP A 239 12.55 -1.17 7.89
N VAL A 240 12.03 -0.31 8.77
CA VAL A 240 10.59 -0.11 8.97
C VAL A 240 10.21 1.33 8.67
N THR A 241 9.26 1.49 7.75
CA THR A 241 8.50 2.73 7.54
C THR A 241 7.05 2.42 7.89
N GLY A 242 6.40 3.20 8.75
CA GLY A 242 4.98 3.03 9.06
C GLY A 242 4.14 3.40 7.84
N ASP A 243 4.00 4.69 7.56
CA ASP A 243 3.41 5.19 6.31
C ASP A 243 4.19 4.76 5.01
N SER A 244 3.74 5.28 3.87
CA SER A 244 4.31 5.16 2.51
C SER A 244 5.84 5.39 2.34
N GLN A 245 6.48 4.65 1.42
CA GLN A 245 7.92 4.70 1.14
C GLN A 245 8.29 5.06 -0.33
N SER A 246 9.30 5.91 -0.56
CA SER A 246 9.85 6.24 -1.89
C SER A 246 11.38 6.52 -1.94
N PRO A 247 12.22 5.51 -2.25
CA PRO A 247 13.69 5.67 -2.21
C PRO A 247 14.31 6.63 -3.22
N PHE A 248 13.64 6.96 -4.33
CA PHE A 248 14.13 7.91 -5.35
C PHE A 248 13.13 9.03 -5.69
N GLY A 249 12.13 9.24 -4.83
CA GLY A 249 11.03 10.16 -5.07
C GLY A 249 10.65 11.01 -3.86
N ASN A 250 9.47 11.62 -3.97
CA ASN A 250 8.82 12.31 -2.86
C ASN A 250 7.70 11.42 -2.32
N VAL A 251 7.41 11.56 -1.02
CA VAL A 251 6.21 10.98 -0.42
C VAL A 251 5.33 12.10 0.12
N THR A 252 4.00 11.97 -0.01
CA THR A 252 3.07 12.92 0.61
C THR A 252 1.82 12.22 1.13
N GLY A 253 1.58 12.35 2.42
CA GLY A 253 0.46 11.78 3.15
C GLY A 253 -0.22 12.78 4.07
N ALA A 254 -0.74 12.25 5.18
CA ALA A 254 -1.13 13.03 6.36
C ALA A 254 -0.18 12.78 7.56
N GLY A 255 0.45 11.61 7.62
CA GLY A 255 0.92 10.98 8.85
C GLY A 255 -0.15 10.05 9.45
N GLY A 256 0.21 8.80 9.74
CA GLY A 256 -0.57 7.82 10.50
C GLY A 256 -0.24 7.87 12.00
N ASP A 257 -1.14 7.46 12.90
CA ASP A 257 -0.80 7.32 14.33
C ASP A 257 -0.20 5.90 14.58
N ASP A 258 1.06 5.65 14.20
CA ASP A 258 1.61 4.30 13.98
C ASP A 258 2.17 3.58 15.21
N VAL A 259 2.24 2.23 15.12
CA VAL A 259 2.78 1.36 16.16
C VAL A 259 3.83 0.39 15.60
N ILE A 260 5.10 0.71 15.86
CA ILE A 260 6.29 -0.04 15.45
C ILE A 260 6.94 -0.73 16.66
N ASP A 261 7.25 -2.02 16.52
CA ASP A 261 8.03 -2.81 17.49
C ASP A 261 9.12 -3.60 16.74
N LEU A 262 10.39 -3.20 16.92
CA LEU A 262 11.58 -3.78 16.27
C LEU A 262 12.04 -5.10 16.92
N GLY A 263 11.10 -5.85 17.50
CA GLY A 263 11.37 -7.19 17.99
C GLY A 263 12.18 -7.21 19.29
N VAL A 264 13.03 -8.23 19.45
CA VAL A 264 13.88 -8.40 20.65
C VAL A 264 15.36 -8.11 20.41
N ASP A 265 15.83 -8.31 19.17
CA ASP A 265 17.24 -8.12 18.81
C ASP A 265 17.46 -6.71 18.21
N GLY A 266 16.54 -6.20 17.38
CA GLY A 266 16.50 -4.82 16.89
C GLY A 266 16.42 -4.73 15.37
N ALA A 267 16.69 -3.55 14.81
CA ALA A 267 16.74 -3.36 13.36
C ALA A 267 17.86 -2.39 12.94
N PHE A 268 17.97 -2.11 11.64
CA PHE A 268 18.81 -1.00 11.19
C PHE A 268 18.20 0.35 11.61
N GLY A 269 16.87 0.48 11.55
CA GLY A 269 16.15 1.63 12.07
C GLY A 269 14.64 1.62 11.79
N ALA A 270 13.98 2.70 12.22
CA ALA A 270 12.56 2.95 11.99
C ALA A 270 12.25 4.42 11.70
N TRP A 271 11.19 4.62 10.93
CA TRP A 271 10.47 5.88 10.71
C TRP A 271 9.01 5.63 11.07
N GLY A 272 8.36 6.51 11.82
CA GLY A 272 6.90 6.49 11.99
C GLY A 272 6.24 6.77 10.65
N ASP A 273 6.23 8.02 10.22
CA ASP A 273 5.73 8.34 8.86
C ASP A 273 6.69 7.90 7.71
N HIS A 274 6.64 8.65 6.60
CA HIS A 274 7.26 8.44 5.30
C HIS A 274 8.79 8.42 5.25
N PHE A 275 9.33 7.38 4.61
CA PHE A 275 10.71 7.37 4.11
C PHE A 275 10.79 7.84 2.63
N ALA A 276 11.59 8.89 2.36
CA ALA A 276 11.69 9.55 1.07
C ALA A 276 13.15 9.91 0.71
N GLY A 277 13.61 9.51 -0.49
CA GLY A 277 14.90 9.95 -1.03
C GLY A 277 14.92 11.39 -1.56
N GLY A 278 13.78 12.09 -1.54
CA GLY A 278 13.58 13.43 -2.08
C GLY A 278 12.97 14.39 -1.07
N THR A 279 11.67 14.29 -0.83
CA THR A 279 10.95 15.07 0.19
C THR A 279 9.73 14.30 0.69
N ALA A 280 9.64 14.06 1.99
CA ALA A 280 8.42 13.61 2.66
C ALA A 280 7.52 14.80 3.05
N VAL A 281 6.22 14.54 3.26
CA VAL A 281 5.24 15.46 3.87
C VAL A 281 4.13 14.64 4.55
N GLY A 282 4.11 14.62 5.88
CA GLY A 282 3.15 13.96 6.77
C GLY A 282 3.69 13.99 8.21
N SER A 283 2.82 13.93 9.23
CA SER A 283 3.20 13.74 10.64
C SER A 283 2.09 13.13 11.49
N GLY A 284 2.41 11.98 12.07
CA GLY A 284 1.60 11.14 12.95
C GLY A 284 1.59 11.54 14.42
N ASN A 285 1.51 10.53 15.30
CA ASN A 285 1.75 10.63 16.75
C ASN A 285 2.28 9.27 17.24
N ASP A 286 3.53 8.98 16.89
CA ASP A 286 3.99 7.63 16.66
C ASP A 286 4.48 6.90 17.91
N ARG A 287 4.35 5.58 17.87
CA ARG A 287 4.84 4.67 18.90
C ARG A 287 5.88 3.72 18.31
N ILE A 288 7.14 4.09 18.48
CA ILE A 288 8.30 3.27 18.09
C ILE A 288 8.91 2.59 19.33
N THR A 289 9.32 1.34 19.18
CA THR A 289 10.00 0.58 20.23
C THR A 289 11.17 -0.22 19.65
N GLY A 290 12.38 0.10 20.09
CA GLY A 290 13.66 -0.51 19.65
C GLY A 290 13.96 -1.87 20.27
N GLY A 291 15.07 -2.49 19.87
CA GLY A 291 15.41 -3.89 20.19
C GLY A 291 16.31 -4.11 21.40
N SER A 292 17.51 -4.68 21.14
CA SER A 292 18.62 -4.79 22.09
C SER A 292 20.01 -4.62 21.45
N ALA A 293 20.03 -4.02 20.25
CA ALA A 293 21.20 -3.63 19.47
C ALA A 293 21.04 -2.16 19.03
N GLY A 294 22.16 -1.45 18.88
CA GLY A 294 22.16 -0.01 18.56
C GLY A 294 21.52 0.32 17.22
N GLU A 295 20.37 0.98 17.25
CA GLU A 295 19.61 1.37 16.05
C GLU A 295 20.16 2.66 15.43
N THR A 296 20.37 2.64 14.10
CA THR A 296 21.05 3.73 13.37
C THR A 296 20.14 4.94 13.15
N VAL A 297 18.82 4.75 13.20
CA VAL A 297 17.81 5.80 13.28
C VAL A 297 16.55 5.25 13.93
N LEU A 298 16.03 5.93 14.94
CA LEU A 298 14.62 5.88 15.32
C LEU A 298 14.08 7.31 15.17
N ALA A 299 13.28 7.56 14.15
CA ALA A 299 12.65 8.85 13.89
C ALA A 299 11.14 8.74 14.13
N GLY A 300 10.56 9.64 14.93
CA GLY A 300 9.11 9.75 15.07
C GLY A 300 8.50 10.11 13.72
N ASP A 301 8.66 11.36 13.28
CA ASP A 301 8.19 11.74 11.95
C ASP A 301 9.02 11.14 10.78
N SER A 302 8.47 11.37 9.59
CA SER A 302 9.08 11.44 8.26
C SER A 302 10.59 11.78 8.15
N SER A 303 11.23 11.18 7.14
CA SER A 303 12.57 11.57 6.65
C SER A 303 12.61 12.85 5.80
N LEU A 304 13.73 13.57 5.83
CA LEU A 304 14.16 14.58 4.83
C LEU A 304 13.05 15.48 4.23
N VAL A 305 12.62 16.50 4.98
CA VAL A 305 11.58 17.48 4.58
C VAL A 305 12.12 18.68 3.79
N ASP A 306 11.24 19.39 3.07
CA ASP A 306 11.43 20.82 2.78
C ASP A 306 11.07 21.63 4.05
N PRO A 307 12.03 22.28 4.74
CA PRO A 307 11.76 22.94 6.02
C PRO A 307 10.79 24.13 5.93
N ALA A 308 10.37 24.54 4.73
CA ALA A 308 9.33 25.53 4.51
C ALA A 308 7.89 25.01 4.76
N GLY A 309 7.71 23.71 5.00
CA GLY A 309 6.38 23.10 5.14
C GLY A 309 6.31 21.81 5.97
N SER A 310 7.28 21.54 6.85
CA SER A 310 7.19 20.37 7.74
C SER A 310 5.98 20.45 8.68
N THR A 311 5.37 19.30 8.90
CA THR A 311 4.51 19.00 10.05
C THR A 311 5.39 18.48 11.20
N ALA A 312 4.79 18.06 12.32
CA ALA A 312 5.46 17.35 13.41
C ALA A 312 4.45 16.58 14.29
N GLY A 313 4.87 15.46 14.88
CA GLY A 313 4.07 14.51 15.66
C GLY A 313 3.88 14.86 17.15
N ASN A 314 3.84 13.85 18.03
CA ASN A 314 3.93 13.93 19.51
C ASN A 314 4.36 12.57 20.08
N ASP A 315 5.61 12.18 19.87
CA ASP A 315 5.93 10.76 19.65
C ASP A 315 6.51 10.06 20.90
N VAL A 316 6.43 8.72 20.93
CA VAL A 316 6.70 7.91 22.14
C VAL A 316 7.70 6.80 21.85
N ILE A 317 8.96 7.20 21.70
CA ILE A 317 10.09 6.36 21.31
C ILE A 317 10.80 5.76 22.53
N ASP A 318 11.26 4.51 22.40
CA ASP A 318 11.93 3.73 23.43
C ASP A 318 12.92 2.76 22.79
N GLY A 319 14.19 3.17 22.63
CA GLY A 319 15.24 2.34 22.02
C GLY A 319 15.54 1.05 22.79
N ARG A 320 15.26 1.06 24.11
CA ARG A 320 15.45 -0.04 25.09
C ARG A 320 16.90 -0.39 25.39
N GLY A 321 17.79 -0.48 24.41
CA GLY A 321 19.21 -0.69 24.63
C GLY A 321 20.00 -1.11 23.39
N GLY A 322 21.25 -0.68 23.35
CA GLY A 322 21.91 -0.34 22.10
C GLY A 322 22.61 1.01 22.29
N ASP A 323 23.51 1.39 21.38
CA ASP A 323 24.01 2.76 21.33
C ASP A 323 23.12 3.50 20.29
N ASP A 324 21.98 4.03 20.72
CA ASP A 324 20.85 4.36 19.82
C ASP A 324 20.88 5.80 19.28
N HIS A 325 20.42 6.00 18.04
CA HIS A 325 20.30 7.31 17.39
C HIS A 325 18.81 7.72 17.23
N ILE A 326 18.29 8.51 18.16
CA ILE A 326 16.85 8.81 18.28
C ILE A 326 16.54 10.28 18.00
N PHE A 327 15.51 10.51 17.18
CA PHE A 327 14.94 11.81 16.83
C PHE A 327 13.43 11.75 17.11
N GLY A 328 12.87 12.73 17.83
CA GLY A 328 11.42 12.92 17.90
C GLY A 328 10.91 13.40 16.55
N ASP A 329 11.19 14.66 16.25
CA ASP A 329 10.85 15.28 14.98
C ASP A 329 11.63 14.70 13.77
N ASN A 330 11.07 14.94 12.58
CA ASN A 330 11.63 14.69 11.24
C ASN A 330 13.17 14.82 11.20
N THR A 331 13.91 13.92 10.53
CA THR A 331 15.41 13.93 10.56
C THR A 331 16.11 13.88 9.19
N ASP A 332 17.35 14.40 9.15
CA ASP A 332 18.29 14.25 8.01
C ASP A 332 19.35 13.15 8.22
N TRP A 333 19.12 12.25 9.17
CA TRP A 333 20.06 11.27 9.74
C TRP A 333 21.17 11.87 10.63
N SER A 334 21.17 13.18 10.92
CA SER A 334 22.19 13.82 11.78
C SER A 334 21.69 14.92 12.72
N GLN A 335 20.50 15.45 12.49
CA GLN A 335 19.81 16.50 13.27
C GLN A 335 18.31 16.47 12.93
N THR A 336 17.47 17.10 13.77
CA THR A 336 16.05 17.32 13.40
C THR A 336 15.94 18.32 12.23
N LEU A 337 14.80 18.28 11.52
CA LEU A 337 14.49 19.13 10.39
C LEU A 337 13.10 19.76 10.53
N GLY A 338 13.04 21.02 10.95
CA GLY A 338 11.75 21.70 10.92
C GLY A 338 11.74 23.12 11.44
N THR A 339 10.52 23.63 11.57
CA THR A 339 10.17 24.78 12.43
C THR A 339 8.79 24.62 13.11
N ALA A 340 8.02 23.60 12.75
CA ALA A 340 7.11 22.90 13.64
C ALA A 340 7.88 21.76 14.34
N GLY A 341 7.39 21.32 15.50
CA GLY A 341 7.92 20.20 16.27
C GLY A 341 6.87 19.61 17.21
N GLY A 342 7.12 18.41 17.73
CA GLY A 342 6.21 17.58 18.53
C GLY A 342 6.07 17.99 20.00
N ASN A 343 5.97 17.02 20.92
CA ASN A 343 6.04 17.22 22.38
C ASN A 343 6.50 15.89 23.02
N ASP A 344 7.72 15.47 22.68
CA ASP A 344 7.98 14.04 22.53
C ASP A 344 8.46 13.37 23.83
N PHE A 345 8.24 12.06 23.91
CA PHE A 345 8.66 11.25 25.04
C PHE A 345 9.69 10.21 24.57
N ILE A 346 10.95 10.64 24.60
CA ILE A 346 12.09 9.86 24.10
C ILE A 346 12.79 9.18 25.27
N ARG A 347 12.97 7.86 25.14
CA ARG A 347 13.94 7.09 25.92
C ARG A 347 14.94 6.43 25.00
N GLY A 348 16.22 6.55 25.37
CA GLY A 348 17.27 5.65 24.91
C GLY A 348 17.13 4.30 25.61
N GLY A 349 18.17 3.84 26.31
CA GLY A 349 18.09 2.56 27.02
C GLY A 349 19.30 2.19 27.88
N ASP A 350 19.75 0.95 27.69
CA ASP A 350 21.03 0.44 28.18
C ASP A 350 22.11 0.59 27.08
N GLY A 351 22.73 1.78 26.94
CA GLY A 351 23.91 2.05 26.09
C GLY A 351 24.27 3.53 26.03
N ASP A 352 25.26 3.94 25.20
CA ASP A 352 25.73 5.35 25.11
C ASP A 352 24.93 6.10 24.01
N ASP A 353 23.78 6.68 24.35
CA ASP A 353 22.75 7.12 23.39
C ASP A 353 22.90 8.54 22.82
N PHE A 354 22.33 8.79 21.62
CA PHE A 354 22.20 10.09 20.97
C PHE A 354 20.71 10.46 20.81
N LEU A 355 20.23 11.44 21.58
CA LEU A 355 18.80 11.80 21.64
C LEU A 355 18.54 13.24 21.18
N ARG A 356 17.63 13.45 20.24
CA ARG A 356 17.17 14.79 19.81
C ARG A 356 15.64 14.88 19.91
N GLY A 357 15.15 15.90 20.61
CA GLY A 357 13.71 16.25 20.66
C GLY A 357 13.32 16.96 19.37
N GLY A 358 13.23 18.28 19.44
CA GLY A 358 13.20 19.16 18.28
C GLY A 358 12.85 20.60 18.65
N PRO A 359 12.36 21.44 17.72
CA PRO A 359 11.93 22.81 18.02
C PRO A 359 10.84 23.02 19.09
N ALA A 360 10.37 21.97 19.80
CA ALA A 360 9.15 22.01 20.61
C ALA A 360 9.32 21.95 22.15
N SER A 361 8.95 20.89 22.88
CA SER A 361 8.89 20.91 24.37
C SER A 361 8.90 19.51 24.99
N ASP A 362 10.08 18.91 25.04
CA ASP A 362 10.20 17.46 24.97
C ASP A 362 10.73 16.84 26.28
N THR A 363 10.59 15.52 26.41
CA THR A 363 11.03 14.74 27.58
C THR A 363 12.02 13.67 27.14
N LEU A 364 13.31 14.00 27.21
CA LEU A 364 14.43 13.13 26.87
C LEU A 364 14.95 12.42 28.12
N ASN A 365 15.18 11.11 28.02
CA ASN A 365 15.75 10.33 29.12
C ASN A 365 16.62 9.16 28.62
N GLY A 366 17.94 9.34 28.60
CA GLY A 366 18.90 8.31 28.13
C GLY A 366 18.90 7.05 28.99
N ASN A 367 18.77 7.22 30.30
CA ASN A 367 18.78 6.20 31.36
C ASN A 367 20.16 5.73 31.81
N ALA A 368 20.93 5.02 30.96
CA ALA A 368 21.92 4.07 31.48
C ALA A 368 23.27 3.93 30.71
N GLY A 369 23.76 4.97 30.05
CA GLY A 369 25.16 5.03 29.55
C GLY A 369 25.88 6.34 29.81
N ILE A 370 26.16 7.06 28.72
CA ILE A 370 26.78 8.39 28.65
C ILE A 370 26.05 9.12 27.51
N ASP A 371 24.94 9.76 27.85
CA ASP A 371 23.88 10.00 26.86
C ASP A 371 23.90 11.46 26.36
N ASP A 372 24.07 11.67 25.05
CA ASP A 372 24.11 12.98 24.37
C ASP A 372 22.68 13.44 24.02
N CYS A 373 21.99 13.99 25.01
CA CYS A 373 20.68 14.61 24.84
C CYS A 373 20.82 16.08 24.41
N ASP A 374 20.08 16.50 23.38
CA ASP A 374 19.77 17.91 23.13
C ASP A 374 18.27 18.04 22.87
N GLY A 375 17.57 18.72 23.78
CA GLY A 375 16.15 19.06 23.57
C GLY A 375 15.92 20.05 22.43
N GLU A 376 16.98 20.72 21.93
CA GLU A 376 17.03 21.74 20.86
C GLU A 376 16.18 23.01 21.08
N GLY A 377 14.88 22.84 21.28
CA GLY A 377 13.84 23.86 21.12
C GLY A 377 13.43 24.63 22.38
N GLY A 378 12.23 24.30 22.89
CA GLY A 378 11.39 25.27 23.59
C GLY A 378 11.48 25.25 25.11
N THR A 379 11.18 24.14 25.79
CA THR A 379 11.16 24.04 27.27
C THR A 379 11.09 22.57 27.74
N ASP A 380 12.27 22.01 27.98
CA ASP A 380 12.46 20.56 27.85
C ASP A 380 12.85 19.91 29.19
N SER A 381 12.76 18.58 29.27
CA SER A 381 12.90 17.79 30.50
C SER A 381 13.91 16.65 30.36
N GLU A 382 15.17 17.01 30.16
CA GLU A 382 16.33 16.09 30.13
C GLU A 382 16.57 15.40 31.48
N LEU A 383 16.72 14.07 31.45
CA LEU A 383 16.89 13.18 32.62
C LEU A 383 17.96 12.13 32.32
N ASN A 384 19.00 12.00 33.16
CA ASN A 384 20.12 11.08 32.89
C ASN A 384 20.70 11.35 31.48
N CYS A 385 21.33 12.52 31.36
CA CYS A 385 21.98 13.02 30.15
C CYS A 385 23.32 13.65 30.58
N GLU A 386 24.37 13.43 29.80
CA GLU A 386 25.75 13.82 30.12
C GLU A 386 26.22 15.07 29.32
N ALA A 387 27.44 15.58 29.55
CA ALA A 387 27.94 16.87 29.02
C ALA A 387 29.47 17.03 29.02
#